data_AF-A0A0V8JHB5-F1
#
_entry.id   AF-A0A0V8JHB5-F1
#
_cell.length_a   1.000
_cell.length_b   1.000
_cell.length_c   1.000
_cell.angle_alpha   90.00
_cell.angle_beta   90.00
_cell.angle_gamma   90.00
#
_symmetry.space_group_name_H-M   'P 1'
#
loop_
_entity.id
_entity.type
_entity.pdbx_description
1 polymer ?
#
loop_
_entity_poly.entity_id
_entity_poly.type
_entity_poly.pdbx_seq_one_letter_code
_entity_poly.pdbx_strand_id
1 'polypeptide(L)'
;MDDFFGDMDRNRKRMEYNRDVEKLELYLETVQQIINQFEEMLYALQSAHQQYTSEWSGRSKDSYENVNNEILQAAYRLYDVRDELYRSLHHEMSRLREEAEAI
;
A
#
# COMPACT_ATOMS: atom_id res chain seq x y z
N MET A 1 -36.92 -28.08 8.96
CA MET A 1 -36.10 -27.46 10.03
C MET A 1 -34.65 -27.32 9.58
N ASP A 2 -34.07 -28.31 8.91
CA ASP A 2 -32.70 -28.23 8.36
C ASP A 2 -32.45 -27.07 7.38
N ASP A 3 -33.41 -26.77 6.49
CA ASP A 3 -33.28 -25.67 5.52
C ASP A 3 -33.12 -24.29 6.18
N PHE A 4 -33.79 -24.07 7.32
CA PHE A 4 -33.73 -22.79 8.04
C PHE A 4 -32.35 -22.54 8.69
N PHE A 5 -31.74 -23.59 9.24
CA PHE A 5 -30.39 -23.49 9.80
C PHE A 5 -29.34 -23.36 8.69
N GLY A 6 -29.52 -24.06 7.56
CA GLY A 6 -28.66 -23.92 6.38
C GLY A 6 -28.68 -22.49 5.81
N ASP A 7 -29.86 -21.87 5.70
CA ASP A 7 -30.00 -20.49 5.23
C ASP A 7 -29.40 -19.46 6.20
N MET A 8 -29.57 -19.66 7.51
CA MET A 8 -28.93 -18.78 8.51
C MET A 8 -27.41 -18.87 8.47
N ASP A 9 -26.84 -20.06 8.32
CA ASP A 9 -25.38 -20.24 8.24
C ASP A 9 -24.80 -19.64 6.95
N ARG A 10 -25.50 -19.79 5.82
CA ARG A 10 -25.12 -19.15 4.55
C ARG A 10 -25.11 -17.62 4.67
N ASN A 11 -26.17 -17.06 5.24
CA ASN A 11 -26.28 -15.62 5.43
C ASN A 11 -25.20 -15.08 6.38
N ARG A 12 -24.88 -15.81 7.45
CA ARG A 12 -23.79 -15.46 8.37
C ARG A 12 -22.44 -15.41 7.66
N LYS A 13 -22.08 -16.45 6.89
CA LYS A 13 -20.82 -16.48 6.14
C LYS A 13 -20.70 -15.35 5.13
N ARG A 14 -21.79 -15.07 4.41
CA ARG A 14 -21.84 -13.93 3.47
C ARG A 14 -21.57 -12.59 4.19
N MET A 15 -22.16 -12.39 5.37
CA MET A 15 -21.89 -11.19 6.18
C MET A 15 -20.44 -11.13 6.69
N GLU A 16 -19.86 -12.26 7.08
CA GLU A 16 -18.45 -12.34 7.49
C GLU A 16 -17.51 -11.93 6.34
N TYR A 17 -17.71 -12.46 5.14
CA TYR A 17 -16.92 -12.08 3.96
C TYR A 17 -17.06 -10.61 3.58
N ASN A 18 -18.28 -10.07 3.55
CA ASN A 18 -18.50 -8.65 3.25
C ASN A 18 -17.79 -7.75 4.26
N ARG A 19 -17.88 -8.11 5.55
CA ARG A 19 -17.19 -7.36 6.62
C ARG A 19 -15.67 -7.39 6.46
N ASP A 20 -15.11 -8.51 6.04
CA ASP A 20 -13.67 -8.62 5.82
C ASP A 20 -13.22 -7.82 4.60
N VAL A 21 -14.02 -7.79 3.52
CA VAL A 21 -13.80 -6.89 2.38
C VAL A 21 -13.77 -5.42 2.82
N GLU A 22 -14.77 -4.97 3.60
CA GLU A 22 -14.82 -3.59 4.09
C GLU A 22 -13.57 -3.21 4.90
N LYS A 23 -13.05 -4.12 5.75
CA LYS A 23 -11.80 -3.88 6.49
C LYS A 23 -10.59 -3.77 5.55
N LEU A 24 -10.53 -4.60 4.52
CA LEU A 24 -9.43 -4.57 3.55
C LEU A 24 -9.46 -3.28 2.73
N GLU A 25 -10.65 -2.77 2.38
CA GLU A 25 -10.81 -1.47 1.70
C GLU A 25 -10.30 -0.32 2.57
N LEU A 26 -10.71 -0.26 3.84
CA LEU A 26 -10.22 0.76 4.79
C LEU A 26 -8.70 0.70 4.99
N TYR A 27 -8.15 -0.51 5.02
CA TYR A 27 -6.71 -0.70 5.11
C TYR A 27 -6.00 -0.22 3.85
N LEU A 28 -6.53 -0.54 2.67
CA LEU A 28 -5.99 -0.07 1.38
C LEU A 28 -5.98 1.46 1.30
N GLU A 29 -7.06 2.12 1.69
CA GLU A 29 -7.14 3.58 1.76
C GLU A 29 -6.07 4.17 2.69
N THR A 30 -5.88 3.56 3.87
CA THR A 30 -4.85 3.98 4.83
C THR A 30 -3.45 3.84 4.24
N VAL A 31 -3.15 2.72 3.59
CA VAL A 31 -1.86 2.50 2.91
C VAL A 31 -1.65 3.55 1.82
N GLN A 32 -2.69 3.86 1.03
CA GLN A 32 -2.60 4.86 -0.02
C GLN A 32 -2.31 6.27 0.52
N GLN A 33 -2.92 6.65 1.64
CA GLN A 33 -2.60 7.92 2.30
C GLN A 33 -1.13 8.00 2.74
N ILE A 34 -0.59 6.92 3.31
CA ILE A 34 0.80 6.85 3.75
C ILE A 34 1.76 6.95 2.56
N ILE A 35 1.48 6.24 1.46
CA ILE A 35 2.29 6.29 0.25
C ILE A 35 2.28 7.69 -0.35
N ASN A 36 1.12 8.36 -0.44
CA ASN A 36 1.04 9.71 -0.98
C ASN A 36 1.90 10.70 -0.16
N GLN A 37 1.86 10.60 1.17
CA GLN A 37 2.72 11.42 2.04
C GLN A 37 4.21 11.14 1.79
N PHE A 38 4.57 9.88 1.59
CA PHE A 38 5.95 9.51 1.26
C PHE A 38 6.39 10.10 -0.09
N GLU A 39 5.54 10.05 -1.11
CA GLU A 39 5.81 10.61 -2.44
C GLU A 39 6.01 12.13 -2.38
N GLU A 40 5.18 12.84 -1.61
CA GLU A 40 5.31 14.28 -1.38
C GLU A 40 6.65 14.63 -0.71
N MET A 41 7.05 13.88 0.33
CA MET A 41 8.32 14.09 1.02
C MET A 41 9.52 13.79 0.10
N LEU A 42 9.45 12.72 -0.69
CA LEU A 42 10.50 12.38 -1.65
C LEU A 42 10.66 13.46 -2.71
N TYR A 43 9.55 13.99 -3.23
CA TYR A 43 9.57 15.10 -4.17
C TYR A 43 10.21 16.35 -3.55
N ALA A 44 9.85 16.70 -2.31
CA ALA A 44 10.46 17.83 -1.61
C ALA A 44 11.98 17.65 -1.42
N LEU A 45 12.42 16.44 -1.07
CA LEU A 45 13.85 16.11 -0.95
C LEU A 45 14.58 16.27 -2.29
N GLN A 46 14.02 15.74 -3.37
CA GLN A 46 14.61 15.84 -4.71
C GLN A 46 14.68 17.29 -5.20
N SER A 47 13.65 18.09 -4.92
CA SER A 47 13.64 19.51 -5.24
C SER A 47 14.73 20.27 -4.47
N ALA A 48 14.86 20.03 -3.16
CA ALA A 48 15.91 20.61 -2.35
C ALA A 48 17.32 20.18 -2.82
N HIS A 49 17.48 18.90 -3.17
CA HIS A 49 18.70 18.39 -3.78
C HIS A 49 19.07 19.21 -5.03
N GLN A 50 18.17 19.31 -6.01
CA GLN A 50 18.40 20.05 -7.25
C GLN A 50 18.73 21.53 -7.02
N GLN A 51 18.10 22.15 -6.02
CA GLN A 51 18.25 23.57 -5.75
C GLN A 51 19.56 23.93 -5.04
N TYR A 52 20.01 23.10 -4.08
CA TYR A 52 21.03 23.52 -3.11
C TYR A 52 22.39 22.82 -3.24
N THR A 53 22.51 21.73 -4.01
CA THR A 53 23.72 20.88 -4.00
C THR A 53 24.65 21.11 -5.20
N SER A 54 24.21 21.92 -6.16
CA SER A 54 24.91 22.15 -7.44
C SER A 54 26.33 22.67 -7.24
N GLU A 55 26.53 23.59 -6.31
CA GLU A 55 27.82 24.21 -6.00
C GLU A 55 28.64 23.46 -4.94
N TRP A 56 28.07 22.42 -4.32
CA TRP A 56 28.79 21.64 -3.32
C TRP A 56 29.95 20.90 -3.98
N SER A 57 31.03 20.67 -3.22
CA SER A 57 32.20 19.93 -3.70
C SER A 57 32.95 19.26 -2.55
N GLY A 58 33.86 18.35 -2.91
CA GLY A 58 34.67 17.60 -1.97
C GLY A 58 33.91 16.54 -1.19
N ARG A 59 34.57 15.98 -0.16
CA ARG A 59 34.10 14.80 0.57
C ARG A 59 32.71 14.93 1.19
N SER A 60 32.29 16.13 1.59
CA SER A 60 30.95 16.35 2.13
C SER A 60 29.86 16.17 1.07
N LYS A 61 30.12 16.57 -0.18
CA LYS A 61 29.21 16.30 -1.31
C LYS A 61 29.14 14.80 -1.57
N ASP A 62 30.28 14.13 -1.69
CA ASP A 62 30.31 12.69 -1.95
C ASP A 62 29.52 11.90 -0.89
N SER A 63 29.70 12.26 0.39
CA SER A 63 28.95 11.65 1.49
C SER A 63 27.45 11.92 1.40
N TYR A 64 27.05 13.15 1.07
CA TYR A 64 25.65 13.51 0.92
C TYR A 64 25.00 12.79 -0.29
N GLU A 65 25.68 12.73 -1.43
CA GLU A 65 25.20 12.03 -2.63
C GLU A 65 25.00 10.54 -2.38
N ASN A 66 25.89 9.91 -1.61
CA ASN A 66 25.72 8.51 -1.20
C ASN A 66 24.43 8.32 -0.40
N VAL A 67 24.19 9.17 0.61
CA VAL A 67 22.96 9.12 1.41
C VAL A 67 21.72 9.41 0.57
N ASN A 68 21.78 10.39 -0.33
CA ASN A 68 20.68 10.72 -1.23
C ASN A 68 20.33 9.52 -2.14
N ASN A 69 21.35 8.86 -2.70
CA ASN A 69 21.17 7.66 -3.50
C ASN A 69 20.59 6.48 -2.70
N GLU A 70 21.01 6.29 -1.44
CA GLU A 70 20.43 5.29 -0.55
C GLU A 70 18.94 5.55 -0.28
N ILE A 71 18.56 6.82 -0.08
CA ILE A 71 17.15 7.23 0.08
C ILE A 71 16.36 6.90 -1.18
N LEU A 72 16.87 7.24 -2.37
CA LEU A 72 16.20 6.94 -3.65
C LEU A 72 16.03 5.44 -3.87
N GLN A 73 17.05 4.64 -3.57
CA GLN A 73 16.96 3.18 -3.65
C GLN A 73 15.93 2.61 -2.67
N ALA A 74 15.84 3.16 -1.46
CA ALA A 74 14.82 2.77 -0.49
C ALA A 74 13.41 3.13 -1.00
N ALA A 75 13.24 4.29 -1.64
CA ALA A 75 11.98 4.69 -2.25
C ALA A 75 11.54 3.73 -3.38
N TYR A 76 12.46 3.31 -4.26
CA TYR A 76 12.13 2.33 -5.30
C TYR A 76 11.66 0.99 -4.70
N ARG A 77 12.36 0.49 -3.69
CA ARG A 77 11.94 -0.73 -2.97
C ARG A 77 10.57 -0.58 -2.33
N LEU A 78 10.26 0.61 -1.78
CA LEU A 78 8.94 0.87 -1.23
C LEU A 78 7.85 0.78 -2.31
N TYR A 79 8.10 1.30 -3.51
CA TYR A 79 7.14 1.19 -4.62
C TYR A 79 6.91 -0.25 -5.07
N ASP A 80 7.96 -1.07 -5.12
CA ASP A 80 7.81 -2.50 -5.45
C ASP A 80 6.93 -3.22 -4.41
N VAL A 81 7.18 -2.98 -3.12
CA VAL A 81 6.40 -3.56 -2.02
C VAL A 81 4.96 -3.03 -2.01
N ARG A 82 4.76 -1.73 -2.31
CA ARG A 82 3.43 -1.12 -2.45
C ARG A 82 2.64 -1.83 -3.54
N ASP A 83 3.23 -2.01 -4.71
CA ASP A 83 2.55 -2.60 -5.87
C ASP A 83 2.18 -4.07 -5.60
N GLU A 84 3.06 -4.81 -4.94
CA GLU A 84 2.77 -6.18 -4.48
C GLU A 84 1.64 -6.21 -3.46
N LEU A 85 1.65 -5.30 -2.48
CA LEU A 85 0.60 -5.20 -1.46
C LEU A 85 -0.76 -4.85 -2.09
N TYR A 86 -0.81 -3.87 -2.98
CA TYR A 86 -2.04 -3.50 -3.68
C TYR A 86 -2.61 -4.65 -4.48
N ARG A 87 -1.77 -5.36 -5.23
CA ARG A 87 -2.21 -6.55 -5.98
C ARG A 87 -2.74 -7.62 -5.04
N SER A 88 -2.05 -7.88 -3.93
CA SER A 88 -2.46 -8.92 -2.97
C SER A 88 -3.79 -8.59 -2.30
N LEU A 89 -3.97 -7.34 -1.87
CA LEU A 89 -5.23 -6.86 -1.28
C LEU A 89 -6.39 -6.93 -2.28
N HIS A 90 -6.16 -6.51 -3.53
CA HIS A 90 -7.19 -6.59 -4.56
C HIS A 90 -7.59 -8.04 -4.88
N HIS A 91 -6.63 -8.95 -5.01
CA HIS A 91 -6.95 -10.36 -5.23
C HIS A 91 -7.75 -10.95 -4.07
N GLU A 92 -7.39 -10.65 -2.83
CA GLU A 92 -8.10 -11.17 -1.66
C GLU A 92 -9.53 -10.62 -1.57
N MET A 93 -9.72 -9.32 -1.81
CA MET A 93 -11.06 -8.72 -1.86
C MET A 93 -11.91 -9.35 -2.97
N SER A 94 -11.35 -9.59 -4.16
CA SER A 94 -12.04 -10.28 -5.25
C SER A 94 -12.45 -11.70 -4.84
N ARG A 95 -11.52 -12.48 -4.25
CA ARG A 95 -11.79 -13.84 -3.76
C ARG A 95 -12.93 -13.86 -2.74
N LEU A 96 -12.91 -12.96 -1.75
CA LEU A 96 -13.95 -12.88 -0.71
C LEU A 96 -15.31 -12.51 -1.30
N ARG A 97 -15.37 -11.62 -2.30
CA ARG A 97 -16.60 -11.27 -3.01
C ARG A 97 -17.16 -12.47 -3.79
N GLU A 98 -16.31 -13.21 -4.50
CA GLU A 98 -16.70 -14.43 -5.20
C GLU A 98 -17.22 -15.51 -4.23
N GLU A 99 -16.57 -15.69 -3.08
CA GLU A 99 -17.03 -16.61 -2.04
C GLU A 99 -18.37 -16.18 -1.43
N ALA A 100 -18.62 -14.87 -1.28
CA ALA A 100 -19.88 -14.33 -0.80
C ALA A 100 -21.05 -14.52 -1.79
N GLU A 101 -20.78 -14.44 -3.09
CA GLU A 101 -21.75 -14.65 -4.17
C GLU A 101 -22.06 -16.13 -4.41
N ALA A 102 -21.09 -17.02 -4.18
CA ALA A 102 -21.22 -18.46 -4.40
C ALA A 102 -21.98 -19.21 -3.27
N ILE A 103 -22.18 -18.57 -2.12
CA ILE A 103 -22.93 -19.10 -0.96
C ILE A 103 -24.40 -18.74 -1.07
#